data_AF-A0A957RQQ4-F1
#
_entry.id   AF-A0A957RQQ4-F1
#
_cell.length_a   1.000
_cell.length_b   1.000
_cell.length_c   1.000
_cell.angle_alpha   90.00
_cell.angle_beta   90.00
_cell.angle_gamma   90.00
#
_symmetry.space_group_name_H-M   'P 1'
#
loop_
_entity.id
_entity.type
_entity.pdbx_description
1 polymer ?
#
loop_
_entity_poly.entity_id
_entity_poly.type
_entity_poly.pdbx_seq_one_letter_code
_entity_poly.pdbx_strand_id
1 'polypeptide(L)'
;MIPVLVLVLLLLLVGFILRRRRARRQRAARTRQFYTWVDQSPALDPELRQWFTRMPAPDAATVVERLARHCAELNWELTWLFSPHFSQAPVLKDAVETTVAAYLQAVFTGQEMVDDVKAYHAYTAFVRKPMARRRRALVQALYTQMQKDGLVAPAVSSVQRLRDKLPGARKREKAPSRKEQVAAIQRAFDADPARAMAALKQVLTAANNDTQSQPKKPATPASGVTVAAASAAGD
;
A
#
# COMPACT_ATOMS: atom_id res chain seq x y z
N MET A 1 -11.02 -29.83 43.54
CA MET A 1 -10.07 -29.69 42.41
C MET A 1 -10.43 -28.58 41.42
N ILE A 2 -11.70 -28.45 41.03
CA ILE A 2 -12.19 -27.39 40.13
C ILE A 2 -11.75 -25.96 40.53
N PRO A 3 -11.83 -25.50 41.80
CA PRO A 3 -11.47 -24.12 42.14
C PRO A 3 -9.98 -23.80 41.97
N VAL A 4 -9.09 -24.78 42.17
CA VAL A 4 -7.64 -24.60 41.99
C VAL A 4 -7.30 -24.41 40.52
N LEU A 5 -7.94 -25.17 39.63
CA LEU A 5 -7.72 -25.06 38.19
C LEU A 5 -8.20 -23.70 37.65
N VAL A 6 -9.34 -23.20 38.13
CA VAL A 6 -9.85 -21.85 37.78
C VAL A 6 -8.88 -20.76 38.23
N LEU A 7 -8.33 -20.86 39.44
CA LEU A 7 -7.38 -19.87 39.97
C LEU A 7 -6.06 -19.85 39.16
N VAL A 8 -5.53 -21.01 38.80
CA VAL A 8 -4.33 -21.10 37.94
C VAL A 8 -4.58 -20.48 36.56
N LEU A 9 -5.73 -20.75 35.94
CA LEU A 9 -6.08 -20.20 34.64
C LEU A 9 -6.23 -18.67 34.69
N LEU A 10 -6.83 -18.14 35.76
CA LEU A 10 -6.91 -16.69 35.99
C LEU A 10 -5.53 -16.05 36.14
N LEU A 11 -4.61 -16.65 36.91
CA LEU A 11 -3.24 -16.12 37.07
C LEU A 11 -2.47 -16.13 35.74
N LEU A 12 -2.58 -17.19 34.93
CA LEU A 12 -1.97 -17.26 33.61
C LEU A 12 -2.54 -16.18 32.67
N LEU A 13 -3.86 -15.97 32.69
CA LEU A 13 -4.53 -14.96 31.88
C LEU A 13 -4.12 -13.53 32.29
N VAL A 14 -4.06 -13.24 33.59
CA VAL A 14 -3.58 -11.96 34.12
C VAL A 14 -2.10 -11.73 33.74
N GLY A 15 -1.25 -12.74 33.93
CA GLY A 15 0.16 -12.70 33.55
C GLY A 15 0.36 -12.43 32.05
N PHE A 16 -0.42 -13.10 31.20
CA PHE A 16 -0.42 -12.88 29.75
C PHE A 16 -0.85 -11.46 29.39
N ILE A 17 -1.91 -10.93 29.99
CA ILE A 17 -2.37 -9.55 29.77
C ILE A 17 -1.31 -8.54 30.20
N LEU A 18 -0.68 -8.73 31.37
CA LEU A 18 0.37 -7.84 31.87
C LEU A 18 1.61 -7.88 30.97
N ARG A 19 2.04 -9.07 30.52
CA ARG A 19 3.14 -9.23 29.57
C ARG A 19 2.84 -8.51 28.25
N ARG A 20 1.62 -8.68 27.71
CA ARG A 20 1.18 -8.00 26.48
C ARG A 20 1.14 -6.47 26.65
N ARG A 21 0.68 -5.97 27.81
CA ARG A 21 0.67 -4.53 28.12
C ARG A 21 2.09 -3.96 28.25
N ARG A 22 2.99 -4.65 28.94
CA ARG A 22 4.40 -4.24 29.07
C ARG A 22 5.10 -4.19 27.72
N ALA A 23 4.92 -5.22 26.88
CA ALA A 23 5.47 -5.25 25.53
C ALA A 23 4.98 -4.06 24.67
N ARG A 24 3.67 -3.74 24.73
CA ARG A 24 3.11 -2.57 24.03
C ARG A 24 3.71 -1.25 24.53
N ARG A 25 3.86 -1.08 25.84
CA ARG A 25 4.48 0.13 26.42
C ARG A 25 5.93 0.28 26.01
N GLN A 26 6.70 -0.80 26.04
CA GLN A 26 8.10 -0.80 25.59
C GLN A 26 8.22 -0.47 24.12
N ARG A 27 7.36 -1.05 23.25
CA ARG A 27 7.31 -0.70 21.83
C ARG A 27 7.03 0.78 21.63
N ALA A 28 5.99 1.31 22.27
CA ALA A 28 5.64 2.73 22.18
C ALA A 28 6.78 3.65 22.69
N ALA A 29 7.45 3.28 23.79
CA ALA A 29 8.58 4.05 24.31
C ALA A 29 9.77 4.07 23.34
N ARG A 30 10.15 2.91 22.78
CA ARG A 30 11.23 2.84 21.77
C ARG A 30 10.88 3.63 20.52
N THR A 31 9.64 3.52 20.04
CA THR A 31 9.19 4.27 18.87
C THR A 31 9.25 5.78 19.13
N ARG A 32 8.89 6.25 20.33
CA ARG A 32 9.03 7.67 20.70
C ARG A 32 10.49 8.13 20.71
N GLN A 33 11.38 7.36 21.34
CA GLN A 33 12.81 7.67 21.33
C GLN A 33 13.37 7.72 19.91
N PHE A 34 12.92 6.79 19.06
CA PHE A 34 13.30 6.76 17.65
C PHE A 34 12.78 7.99 16.89
N TYR A 35 11.54 8.43 17.12
CA TYR A 35 11.03 9.68 16.54
C TYR A 35 11.88 10.88 16.93
N THR A 36 12.23 10.99 18.23
CA THR A 36 13.10 12.07 18.70
C THR A 36 14.47 12.02 18.04
N TRP A 37 15.05 10.83 17.86
CA TRP A 37 16.32 10.68 17.15
C TRP A 37 16.20 11.03 15.65
N VAL A 38 15.14 10.58 14.96
CA VAL A 38 14.91 10.90 13.54
C VAL A 38 14.80 12.40 13.31
N ASP A 39 14.12 13.12 14.22
CA ASP A 39 13.96 14.57 14.15
C ASP A 39 15.30 15.31 14.33
N GLN A 40 16.15 14.81 15.23
CA GLN A 40 17.43 15.41 15.58
C GLN A 40 18.60 14.98 14.70
N SER A 41 18.48 13.87 13.97
CA SER A 41 19.59 13.26 13.23
C SER A 41 19.92 14.05 11.97
N PRO A 42 21.13 14.63 11.85
CA PRO A 42 21.57 15.33 10.64
C PRO A 42 21.95 14.37 9.50
N ALA A 43 22.18 13.09 9.81
CA ALA A 43 22.57 12.07 8.84
C ALA A 43 21.39 11.61 7.95
N LEU A 44 20.16 11.96 8.31
CA LEU A 44 18.97 11.58 7.55
C LEU A 44 18.59 12.65 6.53
N ASP A 45 18.33 12.19 5.31
CA ASP A 45 17.73 12.99 4.25
C ASP A 45 16.44 13.69 4.78
N PRO A 46 16.25 15.00 4.55
CA PRO A 46 15.00 15.70 4.88
C PRO A 46 13.74 15.00 4.34
N GLU A 47 13.77 14.40 3.16
CA GLU A 47 12.61 13.69 2.60
C GLU A 47 12.26 12.45 3.43
N LEU A 48 13.28 11.70 3.85
CA LEU A 48 13.14 10.51 4.68
C LEU A 48 12.59 10.86 6.07
N ARG A 49 13.07 11.96 6.67
CA ARG A 49 12.53 12.49 7.94
C ARG A 49 11.06 12.88 7.79
N GLN A 50 10.71 13.59 6.72
CA GLN A 50 9.32 13.99 6.45
C GLN A 50 8.41 12.77 6.22
N TRP A 51 8.89 11.76 5.49
CA TRP A 51 8.16 10.52 5.27
C TRP A 51 7.89 9.78 6.59
N PHE A 52 8.91 9.63 7.43
CA PHE A 52 8.78 8.92 8.71
C PHE A 52 7.85 9.66 9.68
N THR A 53 7.91 11.00 9.73
CA THR A 53 7.05 11.82 10.59
C THR A 53 5.58 11.84 10.16
N ARG A 54 5.30 11.71 8.85
CA ARG A 54 3.93 11.57 8.32
C ARG A 54 3.33 10.17 8.51
N MET A 55 4.15 9.18 8.83
CA MET A 55 3.73 7.79 8.96
C MET A 55 2.82 7.59 10.19
N PRO A 56 1.72 6.83 10.08
CA PRO A 56 0.90 6.45 11.22
C PRO A 56 1.72 5.72 12.31
N ALA A 57 1.44 6.01 13.57
CA ALA A 57 2.10 5.38 14.72
C ALA A 57 2.19 3.84 14.67
N PRO A 58 1.16 3.06 14.26
CA PRO A 58 1.30 1.60 14.17
C PRO A 58 2.29 1.13 13.09
N ASP A 59 2.39 1.86 11.98
CA ASP A 59 3.29 1.52 10.88
C ASP A 59 4.73 1.88 11.27
N ALA A 60 4.93 3.03 11.89
CA ALA A 60 6.24 3.43 12.43
C ALA A 60 6.74 2.46 13.49
N ALA A 61 5.85 1.98 14.38
CA ALA A 61 6.21 0.94 15.34
C ALA A 61 6.64 -0.37 14.66
N THR A 62 6.00 -0.72 13.53
CA THR A 62 6.37 -1.89 12.74
C THR A 62 7.73 -1.72 12.07
N VAL A 63 8.03 -0.55 11.52
CA VAL A 63 9.35 -0.22 10.95
C VAL A 63 10.44 -0.30 12.02
N VAL A 64 10.21 0.31 13.19
CA VAL A 64 11.16 0.25 14.32
C VAL A 64 11.37 -1.19 14.83
N GLU A 65 10.33 -2.02 14.85
CA GLU A 65 10.47 -3.44 15.23
C GLU A 65 11.30 -4.23 14.21
N ARG A 66 11.12 -3.96 12.91
CA ARG A 66 11.93 -4.59 11.85
C ARG A 66 13.38 -4.10 11.88
N LEU A 67 13.60 -2.81 12.10
CA LEU A 67 14.93 -2.24 12.28
C LEU A 67 15.63 -2.86 13.49
N ALA A 68 14.95 -2.98 14.63
CA ALA A 68 15.51 -3.59 15.82
C ALA A 68 15.91 -5.06 15.58
N ARG A 69 15.14 -5.80 14.78
CA ARG A 69 15.51 -7.16 14.36
C ARG A 69 16.74 -7.15 13.46
N HIS A 70 16.81 -6.22 12.50
CA HIS A 70 17.97 -6.08 11.61
C HIS A 70 19.25 -5.75 12.38
N CYS A 71 19.19 -4.84 13.38
CA CYS A 71 20.31 -4.59 14.28
C CYS A 71 20.74 -5.86 15.03
N ALA A 72 19.77 -6.63 15.53
CA ALA A 72 20.06 -7.88 16.24
C ALA A 72 20.74 -8.93 15.35
N GLU A 73 20.36 -9.02 14.07
CA GLU A 73 21.02 -9.87 13.06
C GLU A 73 22.49 -9.47 12.82
N LEU A 74 22.81 -8.19 13.02
CA LEU A 74 24.16 -7.65 12.96
C LEU A 74 24.93 -7.76 14.29
N ASN A 75 24.37 -8.46 15.29
CA ASN A 75 24.91 -8.63 16.65
C ASN A 75 24.98 -7.34 17.49
N TRP A 76 24.07 -6.39 17.30
CA TRP A 76 23.96 -5.20 18.17
C TRP A 76 22.51 -4.79 18.45
N GLU A 77 22.30 -3.92 19.43
CA GLU A 77 20.95 -3.50 19.83
C GLU A 77 20.61 -2.10 19.35
N LEU A 78 19.38 -1.88 18.86
CA LEU A 78 18.90 -0.54 18.48
C LEU A 78 18.92 0.47 19.65
N THR A 79 18.83 -0.01 20.89
CA THR A 79 18.92 0.82 22.11
C THR A 79 20.26 1.53 22.24
N TRP A 80 21.32 0.99 21.62
CA TRP A 80 22.66 1.57 21.62
C TRP A 80 22.69 2.94 20.92
N LEU A 81 21.82 3.15 19.93
CA LEU A 81 21.63 4.43 19.24
C LEU A 81 21.28 5.57 20.22
N PHE A 82 20.59 5.25 21.31
CA PHE A 82 20.16 6.21 22.33
C PHE A 82 21.07 6.24 23.56
N SER A 83 22.10 5.40 23.60
CA SER A 83 22.95 5.25 24.78
C SER A 83 23.92 6.43 24.88
N PRO A 84 24.00 7.12 26.04
CA PRO A 84 24.97 8.21 26.22
C PRO A 84 26.41 7.71 26.11
N HIS A 85 26.68 6.43 26.38
CA HIS A 85 28.03 5.85 26.27
C HIS A 85 28.58 5.86 24.84
N PHE A 86 27.72 5.89 23.82
CA PHE A 86 28.16 6.00 22.42
C PHE A 86 28.82 7.34 22.09
N SER A 87 28.61 8.38 22.93
CA SER A 87 29.34 9.64 22.79
C SER A 87 30.86 9.49 22.97
N GLN A 88 31.32 8.44 23.66
CA GLN A 88 32.74 8.16 23.86
C GLN A 88 33.38 7.46 22.66
N ALA A 89 32.59 6.95 21.71
CA ALA A 89 33.05 6.23 20.53
C ALA A 89 32.41 6.82 19.25
N PRO A 90 32.82 8.03 18.83
CA PRO A 90 32.15 8.76 17.75
C PRO A 90 32.16 8.01 16.41
N VAL A 91 33.23 7.28 16.10
CA VAL A 91 33.33 6.45 14.89
C VAL A 91 32.28 5.33 14.90
N LEU A 92 32.09 4.68 16.06
CA LEU A 92 31.10 3.61 16.18
C LEU A 92 29.67 4.17 16.12
N LYS A 93 29.45 5.34 16.72
CA LYS A 93 28.16 6.04 16.64
C LYS A 93 27.82 6.39 15.19
N ASP A 94 28.75 6.98 14.45
CA ASP A 94 28.55 7.33 13.05
C ASP A 94 28.24 6.11 12.16
N ALA A 95 28.97 4.99 12.37
CA ALA A 95 28.70 3.74 11.67
C ALA A 95 27.30 3.17 11.96
N VAL A 96 26.87 3.22 13.23
CA VAL A 96 25.52 2.82 13.66
C VAL A 96 24.45 3.71 13.05
N GLU A 97 24.62 5.04 13.11
CA GLU A 97 23.68 6.00 12.53
C GLU A 97 23.56 5.83 11.01
N THR A 98 24.70 5.63 10.33
CA THR A 98 24.76 5.37 8.89
C THR A 98 24.04 4.08 8.52
N THR A 99 24.22 3.02 9.32
CA THR A 99 23.54 1.73 9.08
C THR A 99 22.02 1.87 9.24
N VAL A 100 21.57 2.59 10.26
CA VAL A 100 20.14 2.88 10.47
C VAL A 100 19.58 3.74 9.33
N ALA A 101 20.30 4.78 8.91
CA ALA A 101 19.90 5.64 7.80
C ALA A 101 19.78 4.84 6.49
N ALA A 102 20.76 4.00 6.17
CA ALA A 102 20.73 3.13 5.00
C ALA A 102 19.54 2.16 5.03
N TYR A 103 19.23 1.58 6.18
CA TYR A 103 18.06 0.73 6.35
C TYR A 103 16.75 1.48 6.08
N LEU A 104 16.59 2.66 6.69
CA LEU A 104 15.39 3.49 6.48
C LEU A 104 15.25 3.90 5.02
N GLN A 105 16.34 4.29 4.37
CA GLN A 105 16.35 4.61 2.94
C GLN A 105 15.90 3.41 2.10
N ALA A 106 16.40 2.21 2.38
CA ALA A 106 16.00 1.00 1.67
C ALA A 106 14.50 0.70 1.85
N VAL A 107 13.95 0.91 3.06
CA VAL A 107 12.51 0.74 3.32
C VAL A 107 11.70 1.80 2.58
N PHE A 108 12.15 3.05 2.58
CA PHE A 108 11.50 4.16 1.88
C PHE A 108 11.44 3.92 0.37
N THR A 109 12.59 3.66 -0.27
CA THR A 109 12.66 3.33 -1.69
C THR A 109 11.87 2.06 -2.01
N GLY A 110 11.93 1.05 -1.14
CA GLY A 110 11.13 -0.17 -1.28
C GLY A 110 9.63 0.13 -1.30
N GLN A 111 9.15 1.06 -0.47
CA GLN A 111 7.75 1.47 -0.45
C GLN A 111 7.35 2.21 -1.73
N GLU A 112 8.20 3.09 -2.26
CA GLU A 112 7.94 3.78 -3.53
C GLU A 112 7.82 2.80 -4.70
N MET A 113 8.66 1.76 -4.69
CA MET A 113 8.67 0.71 -5.70
C MET A 113 7.47 -0.24 -5.63
N VAL A 114 6.76 -0.34 -4.50
CA VAL A 114 5.59 -1.24 -4.37
C VAL A 114 4.56 -0.95 -5.46
N ASP A 115 4.28 0.33 -5.70
CA ASP A 115 3.29 0.71 -6.70
C ASP A 115 3.79 0.54 -8.13
N ASP A 116 5.11 0.67 -8.36
CA ASP A 116 5.73 0.39 -9.65
C ASP A 116 5.70 -1.11 -9.97
N VAL A 117 5.97 -1.97 -8.98
CA VAL A 117 5.87 -3.42 -9.11
C VAL A 117 4.43 -3.85 -9.38
N LYS A 118 3.44 -3.25 -8.71
CA LYS A 118 2.02 -3.49 -9.00
C LYS A 118 1.65 -3.06 -10.43
N ALA A 119 2.12 -1.89 -10.86
CA ALA A 119 1.88 -1.39 -12.21
C ALA A 119 2.50 -2.31 -13.27
N TYR A 120 3.74 -2.74 -13.04
CA TYR A 120 4.42 -3.71 -13.90
C TYR A 120 3.69 -5.07 -13.95
N HIS A 121 3.20 -5.57 -12.81
CA HIS A 121 2.40 -6.80 -12.79
C HIS A 121 1.07 -6.63 -13.55
N ALA A 122 0.40 -5.48 -13.42
CA ALA A 122 -0.80 -5.18 -14.19
C ALA A 122 -0.53 -5.12 -15.70
N TYR A 123 0.59 -4.50 -16.08
CA TYR A 123 1.09 -4.39 -17.46
C TYR A 123 1.42 -5.76 -18.06
N THR A 124 2.28 -6.56 -17.42
CA THR A 124 2.63 -7.91 -17.92
C THR A 124 1.38 -8.78 -18.09
N ALA A 125 0.45 -8.68 -17.14
CA ALA A 125 -0.79 -9.41 -17.22
C ALA A 125 -1.70 -8.87 -18.35
N PHE A 126 -1.64 -7.56 -18.66
CA PHE A 126 -2.33 -6.93 -19.80
C PHE A 126 -1.75 -7.42 -21.13
N VAL A 127 -0.42 -7.38 -21.28
CA VAL A 127 0.29 -7.87 -22.48
C VAL A 127 -0.06 -9.33 -22.77
N ARG A 128 -0.12 -10.20 -21.75
CA ARG A 128 -0.48 -11.62 -21.92
C ARG A 128 -1.91 -11.83 -22.43
N LYS A 129 -2.88 -11.02 -22.00
CA LYS A 129 -4.31 -11.19 -22.34
C LYS A 129 -5.01 -9.83 -22.46
N PRO A 130 -4.74 -9.04 -23.51
CA PRO A 130 -5.22 -7.66 -23.60
C PRO A 130 -6.74 -7.56 -23.80
N MET A 131 -7.34 -8.60 -24.41
CA MET A 131 -8.78 -8.68 -24.69
C MET A 131 -9.60 -9.36 -23.58
N ALA A 132 -9.01 -9.72 -22.43
CA ALA A 132 -9.75 -10.37 -21.35
C ALA A 132 -10.89 -9.48 -20.80
N ARG A 133 -12.13 -10.01 -20.65
CA ARG A 133 -13.31 -9.23 -20.21
C ARG A 133 -13.07 -8.46 -18.91
N ARG A 134 -12.40 -9.08 -17.93
CA ARG A 134 -12.03 -8.48 -16.64
C ARG A 134 -11.16 -7.21 -16.74
N ARG A 135 -10.48 -6.99 -17.86
CA ARG A 135 -9.62 -5.83 -18.11
C ARG A 135 -10.32 -4.70 -18.84
N ARG A 136 -11.60 -4.85 -19.20
CA ARG A 136 -12.30 -3.84 -20.01
C ARG A 136 -12.29 -2.46 -19.34
N ALA A 137 -12.56 -2.41 -18.03
CA ALA A 137 -12.53 -1.17 -17.26
C ALA A 137 -11.12 -0.56 -17.24
N LEU A 138 -10.09 -1.37 -16.97
CA LEU A 138 -8.69 -0.92 -16.97
C LEU A 138 -8.28 -0.36 -18.34
N VAL A 139 -8.59 -1.05 -19.44
CA VAL A 139 -8.25 -0.61 -20.80
C VAL A 139 -8.92 0.73 -21.12
N GLN A 140 -10.20 0.87 -20.77
CA GLN A 140 -10.92 2.12 -21.01
C GLN A 140 -10.35 3.28 -20.19
N ALA A 141 -10.07 3.05 -18.90
CA ALA A 141 -9.48 4.05 -18.01
C ALA A 141 -8.06 4.44 -18.45
N LEU A 142 -7.24 3.46 -18.80
CA LEU A 142 -5.88 3.67 -19.30
C LEU A 142 -5.84 4.42 -20.62
N TYR A 143 -6.70 4.04 -21.57
CA TYR A 143 -6.84 4.76 -22.84
C TYR A 143 -7.22 6.23 -22.60
N THR A 144 -8.21 6.46 -21.74
CA THR A 144 -8.66 7.82 -21.39
C THR A 144 -7.55 8.62 -20.72
N GLN A 145 -6.78 8.00 -19.82
CA GLN A 145 -5.66 8.67 -19.16
C GLN A 145 -4.53 9.00 -20.14
N MET A 146 -4.13 8.04 -20.98
CA MET A 146 -3.11 8.26 -22.02
C MET A 146 -3.53 9.31 -23.05
N GLN A 147 -4.82 9.43 -23.34
CA GLN A 147 -5.34 10.49 -24.21
C GLN A 147 -5.23 11.86 -23.53
N LYS A 148 -5.53 11.97 -22.23
CA LYS A 148 -5.34 13.20 -21.45
C LYS A 148 -3.87 13.62 -21.39
N ASP A 149 -2.97 12.65 -21.25
CA ASP A 149 -1.52 12.88 -21.18
C ASP A 149 -0.89 13.12 -22.57
N GLY A 150 -1.68 13.07 -23.64
CA GLY A 150 -1.22 13.27 -25.02
C GLY A 150 -0.36 12.12 -25.58
N LEU A 151 -0.36 10.96 -24.92
CA LEU A 151 0.39 9.76 -25.36
C LEU A 151 -0.32 9.00 -26.47
N VAL A 152 -1.65 9.14 -26.55
CA VAL A 152 -2.48 8.50 -27.57
C VAL A 152 -3.28 9.58 -28.28
N ALA A 153 -3.20 9.59 -29.60
CA ALA A 153 -4.02 10.48 -30.41
C ALA A 153 -5.51 10.25 -30.13
N PRO A 154 -6.33 11.31 -30.01
CA PRO A 154 -7.77 11.15 -29.97
C PRO A 154 -8.19 10.33 -31.19
N ALA A 155 -9.10 9.36 -31.00
CA ALA A 155 -9.61 8.53 -32.07
C ALA A 155 -10.46 9.37 -33.04
N VAL A 156 -9.83 10.22 -33.85
CA VAL A 156 -10.45 10.82 -35.01
C VAL A 156 -10.44 9.73 -36.06
N SER A 157 -11.56 9.02 -36.21
CA SER A 157 -11.69 8.06 -37.29
C SER A 157 -11.34 8.77 -38.61
N SER A 158 -10.54 8.15 -39.48
CA SER A 158 -10.24 8.70 -40.82
C SER A 158 -11.52 8.99 -41.62
N VAL A 159 -12.61 8.29 -41.28
CA VAL A 159 -13.97 8.54 -41.76
C VAL A 159 -14.50 9.92 -41.35
N GLN A 160 -14.13 10.44 -40.18
CA GLN A 160 -14.53 11.77 -39.69
C GLN A 160 -14.03 12.89 -40.62
N ARG A 161 -12.75 12.82 -41.06
CA ARG A 161 -12.15 13.83 -41.95
C ARG A 161 -12.81 13.89 -43.32
N LEU A 162 -13.33 12.76 -43.81
CA LEU A 162 -14.10 12.70 -45.06
C LEU A 162 -15.56 13.13 -44.85
N ARG A 163 -16.12 12.91 -43.65
CA ARG A 163 -17.52 13.19 -43.31
C ARG A 163 -17.79 14.65 -42.91
N ASP A 164 -16.78 15.38 -42.43
CA ASP A 164 -16.88 16.83 -42.19
C ASP A 164 -17.14 17.63 -43.49
N LYS A 165 -17.04 16.99 -44.67
CA LYS A 165 -17.44 17.57 -45.95
C LYS A 165 -18.90 17.34 -46.34
N LEU A 166 -19.69 16.56 -45.59
CA LEU A 166 -21.10 16.31 -45.90
C LEU A 166 -22.04 17.10 -44.97
N PRO A 167 -22.79 18.10 -45.48
CA PRO A 167 -23.81 18.79 -44.70
C PRO A 167 -24.97 17.82 -44.39
N GLY A 168 -25.37 17.73 -43.11
CA GLY A 168 -26.56 17.01 -42.65
C GLY A 168 -26.33 15.68 -41.92
N ALA A 169 -25.10 15.16 -41.86
CA ALA A 169 -24.82 13.95 -41.09
C ALA A 169 -24.76 14.24 -39.58
N ARG A 170 -25.75 13.75 -38.81
CA ARG A 170 -25.70 13.77 -37.34
C ARG A 170 -24.37 13.16 -36.86
N LYS A 171 -23.51 13.98 -36.24
CA LYS A 171 -22.22 13.60 -35.65
C LYS A 171 -22.43 12.55 -34.56
N ARG A 172 -22.42 11.27 -34.93
CA ARG A 172 -22.19 10.19 -33.96
C ARG A 172 -20.70 9.92 -33.94
N GLU A 173 -19.99 10.60 -33.05
CA GLU A 173 -18.63 10.23 -32.70
C GLU A 173 -18.66 8.78 -32.21
N LYS A 174 -18.14 7.88 -33.04
CA LYS A 174 -18.08 6.48 -32.68
C LYS A 174 -16.89 6.34 -31.75
N ALA A 175 -17.16 6.00 -30.49
CA ALA A 175 -16.11 5.70 -29.52
C ALA A 175 -15.17 4.61 -30.11
N PRO A 176 -13.85 4.74 -29.90
CA PRO A 176 -12.87 3.80 -30.46
C PRO A 176 -13.19 2.38 -30.03
N SER A 177 -13.06 1.45 -30.97
CA SER A 177 -13.29 0.04 -30.67
C SER A 177 -12.28 -0.44 -29.62
N ARG A 178 -12.64 -1.43 -28.81
CA ARG A 178 -11.71 -1.97 -27.80
C ARG A 178 -10.40 -2.45 -28.43
N LYS A 179 -10.45 -2.97 -29.65
CA LYS A 179 -9.27 -3.41 -30.41
C LYS A 179 -8.35 -2.22 -30.73
N GLU A 180 -8.92 -1.10 -31.16
CA GLU A 180 -8.18 0.15 -31.39
C GLU A 180 -7.58 0.71 -30.10
N GLN A 181 -8.35 0.73 -29.00
CA GLN A 181 -7.85 1.20 -27.70
C GLN A 181 -6.62 0.39 -27.24
N VAL A 182 -6.71 -0.94 -27.30
CA VAL A 182 -5.58 -1.83 -26.95
C VAL A 182 -4.38 -1.58 -27.85
N ALA A 183 -4.58 -1.49 -29.17
CA ALA A 183 -3.50 -1.25 -30.11
C ALA A 183 -2.83 0.11 -29.88
N ALA A 184 -3.61 1.14 -29.55
CA ALA A 184 -3.10 2.46 -29.21
C ALA A 184 -2.29 2.45 -27.90
N ILE A 185 -2.79 1.76 -26.87
CA ILE A 185 -2.07 1.57 -25.60
C ILE A 185 -0.74 0.84 -25.84
N GLN A 186 -0.74 -0.24 -26.63
CA GLN A 186 0.48 -0.99 -26.94
C GLN A 186 1.51 -0.10 -27.66
N ARG A 187 1.09 0.64 -28.69
CA ARG A 187 1.98 1.61 -29.37
C ARG A 187 2.51 2.68 -28.42
N ALA A 188 1.71 3.15 -27.46
CA ALA A 188 2.17 4.12 -26.46
C ALA A 188 3.25 3.51 -25.55
N PHE A 189 3.10 2.26 -25.11
CA PHE A 189 4.14 1.54 -24.36
C PHE A 189 5.41 1.30 -25.17
N ASP A 190 5.27 1.01 -26.47
CA ASP A 190 6.42 0.81 -27.36
C ASP A 190 7.16 2.12 -27.65
N ALA A 191 6.45 3.24 -27.74
CA ALA A 191 7.02 4.56 -28.03
C ALA A 191 7.63 5.25 -26.80
N ASP A 192 6.95 5.23 -25.65
CA ASP A 192 7.42 5.84 -24.41
C ASP A 192 6.96 5.00 -23.20
N PRO A 193 7.73 3.94 -22.84
CA PRO A 193 7.35 3.04 -21.76
C PRO A 193 7.29 3.74 -20.40
N ALA A 194 8.12 4.76 -20.17
CA ALA A 194 8.18 5.47 -18.90
C ALA A 194 6.89 6.27 -18.65
N ARG A 195 6.47 7.09 -19.62
CA ARG A 195 5.23 7.87 -19.50
C ARG A 195 4.00 6.97 -19.52
N ALA A 196 4.00 5.92 -20.33
CA ALA A 196 2.92 4.94 -20.37
C ALA A 196 2.75 4.21 -19.03
N MET A 197 3.85 3.88 -18.35
CA MET A 197 3.81 3.23 -17.04
C MET A 197 3.35 4.19 -15.94
N ALA A 198 3.74 5.45 -16.01
CA ALA A 198 3.22 6.49 -15.12
C ALA A 198 1.69 6.65 -15.25
N ALA A 199 1.16 6.66 -16.49
CA ALA A 199 -0.28 6.70 -16.74
C ALA A 199 -1.00 5.45 -16.17
N LEU A 200 -0.40 4.26 -16.30
CA LEU A 200 -0.94 3.04 -15.70
C LEU A 200 -0.96 3.11 -14.17
N LYS A 201 0.13 3.59 -13.55
CA LYS A 201 0.21 3.77 -12.10
C LYS A 201 -0.90 4.69 -11.60
N GLN A 202 -1.11 5.84 -12.25
CA GLN A 202 -2.19 6.77 -11.90
C GLN A 202 -3.58 6.11 -11.95
N VAL A 203 -3.87 5.34 -13.00
CA VAL A 203 -5.15 4.63 -13.15
C VAL A 203 -5.36 3.59 -12.05
N LEU A 204 -4.31 2.86 -11.67
CA LEU A 204 -4.37 1.86 -10.61
C LEU A 204 -4.58 2.51 -9.23
N THR A 205 -3.91 3.62 -8.96
CA THR A 205 -4.07 4.37 -7.71
C THR A 205 -5.49 4.94 -7.58
N ALA A 206 -6.04 5.51 -8.66
CA ALA A 206 -7.42 6.01 -8.68
C ALA A 206 -8.43 4.89 -8.38
N ALA A 207 -8.29 3.73 -9.03
CA ALA A 207 -9.18 2.59 -8.81
C ALA A 207 -9.13 2.03 -7.36
N ASN A 208 -7.96 2.11 -6.71
CA ASN A 208 -7.81 1.67 -5.32
C ASN A 208 -8.51 2.63 -4.35
N ASN A 209 -8.41 3.94 -4.60
CA ASN A 209 -9.07 4.96 -3.78
C ASN A 209 -10.61 4.84 -3.87
N ASP A 210 -11.15 4.63 -5.08
CA ASP A 210 -12.60 4.41 -5.27
C ASP A 210 -13.12 3.19 -4.49
N THR A 211 -12.30 2.15 -4.39
CA THR A 211 -12.64 0.93 -3.64
C THR A 211 -12.67 1.18 -2.14
N GLN A 212 -11.81 2.05 -1.61
CA GLN A 212 -11.78 2.40 -0.19
C GLN A 212 -12.90 3.37 0.22
N SER A 213 -13.36 4.23 -0.71
CA SER A 213 -14.42 5.19 -0.44
C SER A 213 -15.83 4.61 -0.46
N GLN A 214 -16.04 3.37 -0.93
CA GLN A 214 -17.36 2.75 -0.84
C GLN A 214 -17.67 2.43 0.64
N PRO A 215 -18.69 3.07 1.25
CA PRO A 215 -19.04 2.82 2.64
C PRO A 215 -19.34 1.33 2.76
N LYS A 216 -18.58 0.65 3.62
CA LYS A 216 -18.75 -0.77 3.92
C LYS A 216 -20.21 -0.95 4.32
N LYS A 217 -21.04 -1.44 3.38
CA LYS A 217 -22.47 -1.64 3.57
C LYS A 217 -22.62 -2.33 4.93
N PRO A 218 -23.32 -1.71 5.90
CA PRO A 218 -23.39 -2.26 7.24
C PRO A 218 -23.84 -3.70 7.09
N ALA A 219 -23.04 -4.62 7.61
CA ALA A 219 -23.36 -6.04 7.56
C ALA A 219 -24.75 -6.18 8.17
N THR A 220 -25.75 -6.51 7.35
CA THR A 220 -27.10 -6.77 7.83
C THR A 220 -26.94 -7.80 8.95
N PRO A 221 -27.28 -7.47 10.21
CA PRO A 221 -27.23 -8.45 11.28
C PRO A 221 -28.10 -9.62 10.82
N ALA A 222 -27.52 -10.81 10.77
CA ALA A 222 -28.26 -12.02 10.50
C ALA A 222 -29.32 -12.14 11.60
N SER A 223 -30.57 -11.77 11.28
CA SER A 223 -31.71 -11.96 12.17
C SER A 223 -31.74 -13.43 12.55
N GLY A 224 -31.62 -13.67 13.87
CA GLY A 224 -31.62 -14.99 14.44
C GLY A 224 -32.88 -15.75 14.05
N VAL A 225 -32.68 -16.95 13.52
CA VAL A 225 -33.70 -17.99 13.47
C VAL A 225 -33.92 -18.45 14.90
N THR A 226 -34.99 -17.97 15.54
CA THR A 226 -35.54 -18.57 16.76
C THR A 226 -36.11 -19.94 16.41
N VAL A 227 -35.39 -21.00 16.76
CA VAL A 227 -35.94 -22.36 16.74
C VAL A 227 -36.80 -22.51 17.99
N ALA A 228 -38.12 -22.53 17.81
CA ALA A 228 -39.08 -22.88 18.85
C ALA A 228 -38.98 -24.40 19.11
N ALA A 229 -38.53 -24.78 20.30
CA ALA A 229 -38.59 -26.16 20.78
C ALA A 229 -40.02 -26.45 21.28
N ALA A 230 -40.75 -27.30 20.57
CA ALA A 230 -41.99 -27.89 21.02
C ALA A 230 -41.67 -29.02 22.02
N SER A 231 -42.00 -28.81 23.29
CA SER A 231 -41.98 -29.83 24.34
C SER A 231 -43.30 -30.58 24.31
N ALA A 232 -43.27 -31.83 23.87
CA ALA A 232 -44.37 -32.77 24.09
C ALA A 232 -44.24 -33.34 25.50
N ALA A 233 -45.25 -33.12 26.33
CA ALA A 233 -45.48 -33.86 27.56
C ALA A 233 -46.12 -35.20 27.20
N GLY A 234 -45.55 -36.28 27.71
CA GLY A 234 -46.09 -37.64 27.69
C GLY A 234 -45.62 -38.34 28.96
N ASP A 235 -46.61 -38.62 29.80
CA ASP A 235 -46.66 -39.43 31.04
C ASP A 235 -45.99 -38.91 32.33
#